data_AF-A0A0K8TYW3-F1
#
_entry.id   AF-A0A0K8TYW3-F1
#
_cell.length_a   1.000
_cell.length_b   1.000
_cell.length_c   1.000
_cell.angle_alpha   90.00
_cell.angle_beta   90.00
_cell.angle_gamma   90.00
#
_symmetry.space_group_name_H-M   'P 1'
#
loop_
_entity.id
_entity.type
_entity.pdbx_description
1 polymer ?
#
loop_
_entity_poly.entity_id
_entity_poly.type
_entity_poly.pdbx_seq_one_letter_code
_entity_poly.pdbx_strand_id
1 'polypeptide(L)'
;MRAVRTDRKFWEFGRKLVAALWDAHARIYHGYEVIGMENIPETGPALIVYYHGAIPIDMYYLNSRIILQKDRLIYTIGDRFLFKLPGWGTISEAFHISPGTVQSCVGILKEGNMLAISPGGVYEAQFGDHYYELLWRNRLGFAKVALEAKVPIIPCFTQNLREGFRQLGIFRNFFMKLYNAVRIPVYPIYGGFPVKFRTFVGRPLEYDGTLTAEGLQLKVAA
;
A
#
# COMPACT_ATOMS: atom_id res chain seq x y z
N MET A 1 -26.46 -20.96 -0.91
CA MET A 1 -25.19 -21.29 -1.61
C MET A 1 -25.07 -20.68 -3.01
N ARG A 2 -26.14 -20.62 -3.83
CA ARG A 2 -26.08 -20.03 -5.19
C ARG A 2 -25.79 -18.51 -5.18
N ALA A 3 -26.50 -17.73 -4.35
CA ALA A 3 -26.35 -16.27 -4.25
C ALA A 3 -24.95 -15.79 -3.83
N VAL A 4 -24.37 -16.41 -2.77
CA VAL A 4 -23.01 -16.10 -2.29
C VAL A 4 -21.94 -16.38 -3.36
N ARG A 5 -22.17 -17.41 -4.20
CA ARG A 5 -21.25 -17.78 -5.30
C ARG A 5 -21.37 -16.83 -6.49
N THR A 6 -22.55 -16.27 -6.77
CA THR A 6 -22.74 -15.24 -7.79
C THR A 6 -22.06 -13.94 -7.40
N ASP A 7 -22.13 -13.57 -6.12
CA ASP A 7 -21.51 -12.36 -5.57
C ASP A 7 -19.97 -12.42 -5.65
N ARG A 8 -19.38 -13.54 -5.26
CA ARG A 8 -17.92 -13.76 -5.39
C ARG A 8 -17.43 -13.67 -6.84
N LYS A 9 -18.14 -14.31 -7.78
CA LYS A 9 -17.77 -14.24 -9.21
C LYS A 9 -17.94 -12.83 -9.79
N PHE A 10 -18.96 -12.10 -9.34
CA PHE A 10 -19.17 -10.71 -9.72
C PHE A 10 -17.98 -9.84 -9.28
N TRP A 11 -17.55 -9.95 -8.02
CA TRP A 11 -16.39 -9.21 -7.52
C TRP A 11 -15.07 -9.64 -8.17
N GLU A 12 -14.88 -10.92 -8.45
CA GLU A 12 -13.71 -11.42 -9.19
C GLU A 12 -13.64 -10.83 -10.60
N PHE A 13 -14.75 -10.85 -11.34
CA PHE A 13 -14.83 -10.26 -12.68
C PHE A 13 -14.63 -8.74 -12.65
N GLY A 14 -15.34 -8.05 -11.76
CA GLY A 14 -15.24 -6.60 -11.59
C GLY A 14 -13.82 -6.16 -11.24
N ARG A 15 -13.14 -6.87 -10.33
CA ARG A 15 -11.73 -6.61 -10.00
C ARG A 15 -10.82 -6.79 -11.21
N LYS A 16 -10.98 -7.86 -12.00
CA LYS A 16 -10.15 -8.09 -13.20
C LYS A 16 -10.35 -6.99 -14.25
N LEU A 17 -11.58 -6.51 -14.45
CA LEU A 17 -11.85 -5.38 -15.34
C LEU A 17 -11.18 -4.09 -14.85
N VAL A 18 -11.37 -3.74 -13.58
CA VAL A 18 -10.76 -2.54 -12.98
C VAL A 18 -9.24 -2.65 -13.00
N ALA A 19 -8.68 -3.83 -12.72
CA ALA A 19 -7.26 -4.09 -12.81
C ALA A 19 -6.72 -3.92 -14.24
N ALA A 20 -7.43 -4.39 -15.25
CA ALA A 20 -7.03 -4.20 -16.65
C ALA A 20 -7.00 -2.71 -17.04
N LEU A 21 -7.97 -1.92 -16.60
CA LEU A 21 -8.01 -0.47 -16.83
C LEU A 21 -6.84 0.24 -16.14
N TRP A 22 -6.59 -0.07 -14.87
CA TRP A 22 -5.49 0.53 -14.11
C TRP A 22 -4.11 0.12 -14.66
N ASP A 23 -3.94 -1.14 -15.05
CA ASP A 23 -2.68 -1.62 -15.66
C ASP A 23 -2.45 -1.00 -17.05
N ALA A 24 -3.51 -0.78 -17.84
CA ALA A 24 -3.41 -0.04 -19.10
C ALA A 24 -3.01 1.42 -18.85
N HIS A 25 -3.68 2.10 -17.90
CA HIS A 25 -3.33 3.46 -17.50
C HIS A 25 -1.87 3.55 -17.03
N ALA A 26 -1.44 2.63 -16.17
CA ALA A 26 -0.07 2.58 -15.67
C ALA A 26 0.96 2.44 -16.81
N ARG A 27 0.72 1.53 -17.75
CA ARG A 27 1.63 1.29 -18.89
C ARG A 27 1.68 2.46 -19.86
N ILE A 28 0.52 3.02 -20.22
CA ILE A 28 0.43 4.07 -21.24
C ILE A 28 0.90 5.41 -20.67
N TYR A 29 0.41 5.78 -19.48
CA TYR A 29 0.64 7.11 -18.93
C TYR A 29 1.99 7.23 -18.21
N HIS A 30 2.39 6.18 -17.50
CA HIS A 30 3.61 6.17 -16.68
C HIS A 30 4.67 5.19 -17.15
N GLY A 31 4.53 4.54 -18.31
CA GLY A 31 5.50 3.52 -18.74
C GLY A 31 5.80 2.48 -17.66
N TYR A 32 4.77 2.09 -16.88
CA TYR A 32 4.93 1.42 -15.60
C TYR A 32 5.58 0.03 -15.70
N GLU A 33 6.63 -0.15 -14.89
CA GLU A 33 7.39 -1.41 -14.77
C GLU A 33 7.38 -1.91 -13.33
N VAL A 34 7.36 -3.23 -13.19
CA VAL A 34 7.54 -3.92 -11.91
C VAL A 34 8.80 -4.77 -12.02
N ILE A 35 9.75 -4.54 -11.14
CA ILE A 35 11.02 -5.25 -11.03
C ILE A 35 10.95 -6.11 -9.77
N GLY A 36 11.22 -7.40 -9.88
CA GLY A 36 11.10 -8.33 -8.75
C GLY A 36 9.70 -8.93 -8.56
N MET A 37 8.86 -8.98 -9.60
CA MET A 37 7.51 -9.56 -9.51
C MET A 37 7.53 -11.04 -9.05
N GLU A 38 8.61 -11.75 -9.35
CA GLU A 38 8.89 -13.10 -8.89
C GLU A 38 8.99 -13.22 -7.36
N ASN A 39 9.26 -12.13 -6.64
CA ASN A 39 9.30 -12.10 -5.17
C ASN A 39 7.88 -12.10 -4.56
N ILE A 40 6.84 -11.79 -5.32
CA ILE A 40 5.45 -11.93 -4.85
C ILE A 40 5.07 -13.42 -4.87
N PRO A 41 4.70 -14.02 -3.73
CA PRO A 41 4.42 -15.45 -3.67
C PRO A 41 3.17 -15.82 -4.48
N GLU A 42 3.19 -16.98 -5.12
CA GLU A 42 2.02 -17.53 -5.83
C GLU A 42 0.92 -17.99 -4.86
N THR A 43 1.30 -18.41 -3.65
CA THR A 43 0.40 -18.90 -2.61
C THR A 43 0.87 -18.49 -1.23
N GLY A 44 -0.03 -18.44 -0.25
CA GLY A 44 0.32 -18.16 1.14
C GLY A 44 0.53 -16.67 1.45
N PRO A 45 0.73 -16.32 2.73
CA PRO A 45 0.69 -14.94 3.18
C PRO A 45 2.01 -14.20 2.96
N ALA A 46 1.92 -12.89 2.80
CA ALA A 46 3.06 -11.99 2.82
C ALA A 46 2.64 -10.59 3.25
N LEU A 47 3.49 -9.91 4.01
CA LEU A 47 3.31 -8.51 4.38
C LEU A 47 4.14 -7.63 3.46
N ILE A 48 3.49 -6.90 2.55
CA ILE A 48 4.13 -5.91 1.69
C ILE A 48 4.24 -4.61 2.48
N VAL A 49 5.48 -4.13 2.65
CA VAL A 49 5.77 -2.86 3.33
C VAL A 49 6.23 -1.86 2.28
N TYR A 50 5.48 -0.77 2.13
CA TYR A 50 5.74 0.17 1.03
C TYR A 50 5.80 1.63 1.46
N TYR A 51 6.54 2.41 0.68
CA TYR A 51 6.62 3.86 0.83
C TYR A 51 5.30 4.54 0.45
N HIS A 52 4.77 5.43 1.29
CA HIS A 52 3.60 6.22 0.92
C HIS A 52 3.98 7.42 0.06
N GLY A 53 3.59 7.43 -1.20
CA GLY A 53 3.65 8.63 -2.04
C GLY A 53 2.65 9.71 -1.63
N ALA A 54 2.64 10.85 -2.32
CA ALA A 54 1.63 11.88 -2.13
C ALA A 54 0.21 11.30 -2.34
N ILE A 55 0.07 10.55 -3.42
CA ILE A 55 -1.07 9.69 -3.73
C ILE A 55 -0.50 8.28 -3.94
N PRO A 56 -0.99 7.23 -3.27
CA PRO A 56 -0.44 5.87 -3.36
C PRO A 56 -0.95 5.15 -4.62
N ILE A 57 -0.91 5.82 -5.77
CA ILE A 57 -1.43 5.30 -7.06
C ILE A 57 -0.66 4.06 -7.53
N ASP A 58 0.61 3.98 -7.15
CA ASP A 58 1.49 2.84 -7.41
C ASP A 58 0.96 1.54 -6.80
N MET A 59 0.28 1.61 -5.65
CA MET A 59 -0.34 0.43 -5.05
C MET A 59 -1.54 -0.07 -5.87
N TYR A 60 -2.27 0.82 -6.54
CA TYR A 60 -3.33 0.42 -7.47
C TYR A 60 -2.73 -0.28 -8.69
N TYR A 61 -1.62 0.23 -9.22
CA TYR A 61 -0.94 -0.38 -10.36
C TYR A 61 -0.35 -1.75 -10.00
N LEU A 62 0.35 -1.86 -8.88
CA LEU A 62 0.94 -3.12 -8.43
C LEU A 62 -0.13 -4.16 -8.12
N ASN A 63 -1.19 -3.81 -7.38
CA ASN A 63 -2.30 -4.71 -7.09
C ASN A 63 -2.98 -5.17 -8.39
N SER A 64 -3.18 -4.27 -9.35
CA SER A 64 -3.74 -4.62 -10.66
C SER A 64 -2.86 -5.60 -11.42
N ARG A 65 -1.54 -5.38 -11.45
CA ARG A 65 -0.56 -6.28 -12.07
C ARG A 65 -0.60 -7.67 -11.43
N ILE A 66 -0.69 -7.74 -10.10
CA ILE A 66 -0.73 -8.99 -9.33
C ILE A 66 -2.05 -9.74 -9.57
N ILE A 67 -3.20 -9.04 -9.61
CA ILE A 67 -4.49 -9.64 -9.96
C ILE A 67 -4.43 -10.26 -11.36
N LEU A 68 -3.85 -9.56 -12.34
CA LEU A 68 -3.82 -10.02 -13.72
C LEU A 68 -2.80 -11.14 -13.96
N GLN A 69 -1.64 -11.11 -13.30
CA GLN A 69 -0.55 -12.05 -13.56
C GLN A 69 -0.52 -13.25 -12.62
N LYS A 70 -0.97 -13.09 -11.37
CA LYS A 70 -0.90 -14.12 -10.33
C LYS A 70 -2.27 -14.53 -9.78
N ASP A 71 -3.34 -13.88 -10.22
CA ASP A 71 -4.71 -14.09 -9.71
C ASP A 71 -4.82 -13.94 -8.18
N ARG A 72 -3.99 -13.05 -7.62
CA ARG A 72 -3.97 -12.77 -6.18
C ARG A 72 -4.45 -11.35 -5.88
N LEU A 73 -4.99 -11.17 -4.69
CA LEU A 73 -5.38 -9.85 -4.17
C LEU A 73 -4.47 -9.46 -2.99
N ILE A 74 -4.07 -8.19 -2.96
CA ILE A 74 -3.48 -7.56 -1.78
C ILE A 74 -4.57 -6.86 -0.97
N TYR A 75 -4.74 -7.30 0.29
CA TYR A 75 -5.54 -6.57 1.28
C TYR A 75 -4.76 -5.31 1.67
N THR A 76 -5.43 -4.20 1.89
CA THR A 76 -4.74 -2.93 2.16
C THR A 76 -5.33 -2.22 3.37
N ILE A 77 -4.46 -1.62 4.19
CA ILE A 77 -4.91 -0.81 5.31
C ILE A 77 -5.14 0.64 4.89
N GLY A 78 -6.40 1.08 4.97
CA GLY A 78 -6.81 2.45 4.70
C GLY A 78 -6.92 3.28 5.97
N ASP A 79 -6.65 4.58 5.88
CA ASP A 79 -6.94 5.49 6.99
C ASP A 79 -8.45 5.60 7.23
N ARG A 80 -8.84 5.77 8.49
CA ARG A 80 -10.25 5.88 8.91
C ARG A 80 -10.99 7.02 8.22
N PHE A 81 -10.31 8.09 7.78
CA PHE A 81 -10.98 9.19 7.10
C PHE A 81 -11.62 8.76 5.77
N LEU A 82 -11.04 7.78 5.07
CA LEU A 82 -11.53 7.31 3.76
C LEU A 82 -12.96 6.75 3.86
N PHE A 83 -13.27 6.09 4.98
CA PHE A 83 -14.59 5.51 5.26
C PHE A 83 -15.67 6.56 5.55
N LYS A 84 -15.32 7.85 5.60
CA LYS A 84 -16.27 8.96 5.67
C LYS A 84 -16.62 9.51 4.28
N LEU A 85 -15.93 9.07 3.22
CA LEU A 85 -16.17 9.54 1.85
C LEU A 85 -17.32 8.77 1.20
N PRO A 86 -18.24 9.46 0.50
CA PRO A 86 -19.33 8.79 -0.22
C PRO A 86 -18.77 7.87 -1.31
N GLY A 87 -19.34 6.67 -1.43
CA GLY A 87 -18.91 5.65 -2.41
C GLY A 87 -17.70 4.80 -1.98
N TRP A 88 -17.00 5.16 -0.90
CA TRP A 88 -15.83 4.40 -0.44
C TRP A 88 -16.17 2.99 0.04
N GLY A 89 -17.36 2.79 0.63
CA GLY A 89 -17.81 1.48 1.13
C GLY A 89 -17.70 0.38 0.07
N THR A 90 -18.24 0.61 -1.13
CA THR A 90 -18.22 -0.36 -2.24
C THR A 90 -16.80 -0.64 -2.73
N ILE A 91 -15.93 0.37 -2.80
CA ILE A 91 -14.52 0.18 -3.21
C ILE A 91 -13.78 -0.64 -2.15
N SER A 92 -14.02 -0.32 -0.88
CA SER A 92 -13.36 -0.98 0.25
C SER A 92 -13.77 -2.46 0.37
N GLU A 93 -15.03 -2.78 0.08
CA GLU A 93 -15.53 -4.15 0.01
C GLU A 93 -14.93 -4.90 -1.18
N ALA A 94 -14.94 -4.30 -2.38
CA ALA A 94 -14.42 -4.91 -3.60
C ALA A 94 -12.94 -5.27 -3.51
N PHE A 95 -12.12 -4.41 -2.91
CA PHE A 95 -10.67 -4.55 -2.85
C PHE A 95 -10.14 -4.93 -1.46
N HIS A 96 -11.01 -5.27 -0.52
CA HIS A 96 -10.66 -5.58 0.88
C HIS A 96 -9.75 -4.54 1.53
N ILE A 97 -10.16 -3.28 1.45
CA ILE A 97 -9.52 -2.16 2.14
C ILE A 97 -10.21 -1.98 3.49
N SER A 98 -9.45 -2.05 4.57
CA SER A 98 -10.01 -1.92 5.93
C SER A 98 -9.16 -1.01 6.81
N PRO A 99 -9.73 -0.38 7.85
CA PRO A 99 -8.91 0.18 8.91
C PRO A 99 -8.33 -0.98 9.73
N GLY A 100 -7.00 -0.98 9.91
CA GLY A 100 -6.30 -2.10 10.54
C GLY A 100 -5.84 -1.81 11.96
N THR A 101 -6.24 -2.65 12.92
CA THR A 101 -5.47 -2.88 14.16
C THR A 101 -4.43 -3.97 13.92
N VAL A 102 -3.42 -4.08 14.80
CA VAL A 102 -2.41 -5.14 14.72
C VAL A 102 -3.08 -6.52 14.62
N GLN A 103 -4.07 -6.79 15.48
CA GLN A 103 -4.76 -8.08 15.55
C GLN A 103 -5.56 -8.38 14.28
N SER A 104 -6.25 -7.38 13.71
CA SER A 104 -6.97 -7.58 12.44
C SER A 104 -6.02 -7.89 11.28
N CYS A 105 -4.86 -7.22 11.22
CA CYS A 105 -3.83 -7.46 10.22
C CYS A 105 -3.22 -8.86 10.37
N VAL A 106 -2.95 -9.29 11.61
CA VAL A 106 -2.47 -10.63 11.92
C VAL A 106 -3.48 -11.69 11.49
N GLY A 107 -4.78 -11.45 11.71
CA GLY A 107 -5.86 -12.33 11.25
C GLY A 107 -5.84 -12.53 9.73
N ILE A 108 -5.82 -11.43 8.96
CA ILE A 108 -5.74 -11.46 7.49
C ILE A 108 -4.57 -12.32 7.00
N LEU A 109 -3.39 -12.13 7.60
CA LEU A 109 -2.18 -12.87 7.25
C LEU A 109 -2.27 -14.35 7.65
N LYS A 110 -2.81 -14.67 8.83
CA LYS A 110 -3.00 -16.07 9.29
C LYS A 110 -4.00 -16.84 8.45
N GLU A 111 -4.93 -16.15 7.79
CA GLU A 111 -5.84 -16.73 6.78
C GLU A 111 -5.16 -17.01 5.43
N GLY A 112 -3.86 -16.69 5.28
CA GLY A 112 -3.08 -16.94 4.07
C GLY A 112 -3.14 -15.83 3.03
N ASN A 113 -3.71 -14.67 3.37
CA ASN A 113 -3.83 -13.53 2.46
C ASN A 113 -2.56 -12.68 2.44
N MET A 114 -2.36 -11.92 1.36
CA MET A 114 -1.35 -10.86 1.31
C MET A 114 -1.93 -9.57 1.87
N LEU A 115 -1.10 -8.81 2.59
CA LEU A 115 -1.46 -7.54 3.20
C LEU A 115 -0.43 -6.48 2.84
N ALA A 116 -0.84 -5.27 2.48
CA ALA A 116 0.02 -4.11 2.31
C ALA A 116 -0.18 -3.07 3.41
N ILE A 117 0.93 -2.61 3.98
CA ILE A 117 0.96 -1.54 4.98
C ILE A 117 2.04 -0.53 4.58
N SER A 118 1.68 0.75 4.59
CA SER A 118 2.67 1.82 4.62
C SER A 118 2.88 2.30 6.06
N PRO A 119 4.07 2.10 6.67
CA PRO A 119 4.32 2.48 8.06
C PRO A 119 4.21 3.99 8.29
N GLY A 120 4.71 4.77 7.33
CA GLY A 120 4.64 6.24 7.34
C GLY A 120 3.20 6.78 7.18
N GLY A 121 2.34 6.05 6.48
CA GLY A 121 0.91 6.34 6.33
C GLY A 121 0.63 7.76 5.86
N VAL A 122 -0.48 8.35 6.33
CA VAL A 122 -0.92 9.72 5.93
C VAL A 122 0.08 10.82 6.30
N TYR A 123 0.94 10.60 7.31
CA TYR A 123 1.98 11.56 7.65
C TYR A 123 3.09 11.58 6.59
N GLU A 124 3.61 10.41 6.23
CA GLU A 124 4.58 10.29 5.14
C GLU A 124 3.96 10.76 3.83
N ALA A 125 2.71 10.39 3.55
CA ALA A 125 1.97 10.85 2.39
C ALA A 125 2.05 12.37 2.20
N GLN A 126 1.78 13.13 3.27
CA GLN A 126 1.72 14.59 3.21
C GLN A 126 3.06 15.31 3.36
N PHE A 127 4.05 14.71 4.03
CA PHE A 127 5.26 15.46 4.41
C PHE A 127 6.57 14.89 3.85
N GLY A 128 6.51 13.75 3.16
CA GLY A 128 7.62 13.20 2.38
C GLY A 128 7.80 13.95 1.05
N ASP A 129 8.99 13.84 0.48
CA ASP A 129 9.39 14.54 -0.74
C ASP A 129 10.15 13.61 -1.71
N HIS A 130 10.75 14.21 -2.75
CA HIS A 130 11.46 13.49 -3.80
C HIS A 130 12.83 12.91 -3.38
N TYR A 131 13.27 13.14 -2.13
CA TYR A 131 14.42 12.44 -1.57
C TYR A 131 14.02 11.09 -0.94
N TYR A 132 12.72 10.80 -0.86
CA TYR A 132 12.18 9.52 -0.39
C TYR A 132 12.62 9.14 1.03
N GLU A 133 12.83 10.13 1.89
CA GLU A 133 13.07 9.89 3.32
C GLU A 133 11.87 9.15 3.94
N LEU A 134 12.14 8.07 4.66
CA LEU A 134 11.14 7.27 5.35
C LEU A 134 10.68 7.99 6.62
N LEU A 135 9.43 8.45 6.65
CA LEU A 135 8.87 9.23 7.76
C LEU A 135 8.08 8.35 8.73
N TRP A 136 8.67 7.22 9.12
CA TRP A 136 8.00 6.20 9.93
C TRP A 136 7.93 6.59 11.41
N ARG A 137 8.85 7.43 11.89
CA ARG A 137 8.95 7.82 13.31
C ARG A 137 9.02 6.56 14.19
N ASN A 138 8.40 6.58 15.38
CA ASN A 138 8.35 5.46 16.30
C ASN A 138 7.24 4.43 15.96
N ARG A 139 6.79 4.35 14.70
CA ARG A 139 5.70 3.44 14.30
C ARG A 139 6.23 2.04 14.03
N LEU A 140 5.96 1.15 14.97
CA LEU A 140 6.37 -0.26 14.93
C LEU A 140 5.22 -1.22 14.60
N GLY A 141 4.04 -0.70 14.22
CA GLY A 141 2.83 -1.51 14.05
C GLY A 141 2.99 -2.64 13.03
N PHE A 142 3.56 -2.33 11.86
CA PHE A 142 3.79 -3.35 10.82
C PHE A 142 4.78 -4.43 11.27
N ALA A 143 5.82 -4.05 12.02
CA ALA A 143 6.81 -4.99 12.54
C ALA A 143 6.17 -5.93 13.58
N LYS A 144 5.31 -5.40 14.47
CA LYS A 144 4.52 -6.22 15.41
C LYS A 144 3.60 -7.20 14.67
N VAL A 145 2.92 -6.74 13.61
CA VAL A 145 2.09 -7.60 12.76
C VAL A 145 2.91 -8.75 12.17
N ALA A 146 4.07 -8.46 11.57
CA ALA A 146 4.92 -9.49 10.98
C ALA A 146 5.45 -10.50 12.01
N LEU A 147 5.92 -10.02 13.17
CA LEU A 147 6.44 -10.87 14.23
C LEU A 147 5.37 -11.79 14.83
N GLU A 148 4.14 -11.30 14.98
CA GLU A 148 3.03 -12.09 15.54
C GLU A 148 2.41 -13.05 14.50
N ALA A 149 2.32 -12.63 13.23
CA ALA A 149 1.83 -13.46 12.14
C ALA A 149 2.87 -14.49 11.65
N LYS A 150 4.16 -14.24 11.91
CA LYS A 150 5.30 -15.06 11.46
C LYS A 150 5.32 -15.26 9.93
N VAL A 151 5.15 -14.17 9.20
CA VAL A 151 5.09 -14.16 7.72
C VAL A 151 6.26 -13.36 7.15
N PRO A 152 6.66 -13.62 5.89
CA PRO A 152 7.67 -12.82 5.23
C PRO A 152 7.23 -11.36 5.04
N ILE A 153 8.18 -10.44 5.18
CA ILE A 153 8.01 -9.04 4.77
C ILE A 153 8.61 -8.84 3.39
N ILE A 154 7.86 -8.22 2.48
CA ILE A 154 8.35 -7.84 1.15
C ILE A 154 8.45 -6.32 1.11
N PRO A 155 9.66 -5.74 1.16
CA PRO A 155 9.83 -4.30 1.00
C PRO A 155 9.51 -3.90 -0.45
N CYS A 156 8.77 -2.81 -0.62
CA CYS A 156 8.31 -2.33 -1.91
C CYS A 156 8.50 -0.82 -2.04
N PHE A 157 9.07 -0.39 -3.16
CA PHE A 157 9.36 1.02 -3.42
C PHE A 157 9.03 1.39 -4.85
N THR A 158 8.39 2.54 -5.07
CA THR A 158 8.11 3.04 -6.42
C THR A 158 8.91 4.29 -6.72
N GLN A 159 9.88 4.16 -7.60
CA GLN A 159 10.64 5.28 -8.14
C GLN A 159 9.73 6.20 -8.94
N ASN A 160 10.00 7.49 -8.84
CA ASN A 160 9.29 8.60 -9.48
C ASN A 160 7.88 8.89 -8.97
N LEU A 161 7.42 8.20 -7.92
CA LEU A 161 6.10 8.43 -7.35
C LEU A 161 5.93 9.88 -6.85
N ARG A 162 7.00 10.46 -6.29
CA ARG A 162 7.04 11.86 -5.82
C ARG A 162 7.32 12.87 -6.94
N GLU A 163 7.75 12.41 -8.09
CA GLU A 163 7.87 13.21 -9.31
C GLU A 163 6.51 13.30 -10.00
N GLY A 164 5.74 12.20 -10.00
CA GLY A 164 4.38 12.18 -10.57
C GLY A 164 3.39 12.99 -9.76
N PHE A 165 3.46 12.91 -8.41
CA PHE A 165 2.56 13.62 -7.50
C PHE A 165 3.34 14.29 -6.37
N ARG A 166 3.11 15.59 -6.18
CA ARG A 166 3.88 16.45 -5.28
C ARG A 166 2.99 17.20 -4.31
N GLN A 167 3.49 17.48 -3.12
CA GLN A 167 2.91 18.48 -2.24
C GLN A 167 3.37 19.88 -2.62
N LEU A 168 2.50 20.87 -2.41
CA LEU A 168 2.87 22.27 -2.54
C LEU A 168 4.06 22.60 -1.62
N GLY A 169 5.18 23.10 -2.15
CA GLY A 169 6.37 23.40 -1.35
C GLY A 169 6.23 24.56 -0.35
N ILE A 170 5.11 25.28 -0.40
CA ILE A 170 4.83 26.47 0.42
C ILE A 170 4.01 26.13 1.67
N PHE A 171 4.16 26.95 2.71
CA PHE A 171 3.37 26.86 3.95
C PHE A 171 3.45 25.51 4.69
N ARG A 172 4.52 24.71 4.49
CA ARG A 172 4.70 23.38 5.11
C ARG A 172 4.43 23.36 6.61
N ASN A 173 4.97 24.34 7.35
CA ASN A 173 4.80 24.44 8.81
C ASN A 173 3.34 24.71 9.21
N PHE A 174 2.61 25.50 8.42
CA PHE A 174 1.18 25.76 8.64
C PHE A 174 0.37 24.48 8.43
N PHE A 175 0.56 23.79 7.31
CA PHE A 175 -0.13 22.53 7.03
C PHE A 175 0.22 21.43 8.03
N MET A 176 1.46 21.38 8.52
CA MET A 176 1.85 20.45 9.57
C MET A 176 1.13 20.73 10.89
N LYS A 177 1.03 21.99 11.32
CA LYS A 177 0.25 22.38 12.50
C LYS A 177 -1.22 22.02 12.33
N LEU A 178 -1.80 22.33 11.16
CA LEU A 178 -3.20 22.03 10.86
C LEU A 178 -3.48 20.53 10.85
N TYR A 179 -2.65 19.73 10.18
CA TYR A 179 -2.75 18.27 10.18
C TYR A 179 -2.66 17.68 11.59
N ASN A 180 -1.73 18.16 12.42
CA ASN A 180 -1.60 17.68 13.79
C ASN A 180 -2.84 18.00 14.65
N ALA A 181 -3.52 19.12 14.36
CA ALA A 181 -4.75 19.53 15.04
C ALA A 181 -5.98 18.74 14.58
N VAL A 182 -6.20 18.60 13.27
CA VAL A 182 -7.45 18.02 12.73
C VAL A 182 -7.35 16.56 12.31
N ARG A 183 -6.13 16.02 12.12
CA ARG A 183 -5.84 14.64 11.70
C ARG A 183 -6.49 14.22 10.37
N ILE A 184 -6.69 15.17 9.47
CA ILE A 184 -7.22 14.97 8.11
C ILE A 184 -6.14 15.40 7.10
N PRO A 185 -5.97 14.71 5.96
CA PRO A 185 -5.03 15.14 4.93
C PRO A 185 -5.49 16.44 4.27
N VAL A 186 -4.85 17.54 4.65
CA VAL A 186 -5.21 18.91 4.22
C VAL A 186 -4.12 19.56 3.38
N TYR A 187 -2.93 18.97 3.32
CA TYR A 187 -1.81 19.52 2.55
C TYR A 187 -2.08 19.33 1.05
N PRO A 188 -2.26 20.41 0.26
CA PRO A 188 -2.64 20.25 -1.14
C PRO A 188 -1.56 19.54 -1.97
N ILE A 189 -2.05 18.68 -2.85
CA ILE A 189 -1.28 17.88 -3.78
C ILE A 189 -1.52 18.43 -5.19
N TYR A 190 -0.48 18.46 -6.00
CA TYR A 190 -0.55 18.74 -7.43
C TYR A 190 0.28 17.71 -8.20
N GLY A 191 0.10 17.66 -9.52
CA GLY A 191 0.80 16.73 -10.39
C GLY A 191 -0.17 15.87 -11.17
N GLY A 192 0.08 14.56 -11.18
CA GLY A 192 -0.38 13.69 -12.26
C GLY A 192 0.50 13.86 -13.49
N PHE A 193 1.81 14.07 -13.30
CA PHE A 193 2.73 14.21 -14.43
C PHE A 193 3.04 12.83 -15.06
N PRO A 194 3.15 12.75 -16.40
CA PRO A 194 3.44 11.50 -17.12
C PRO A 194 4.92 11.15 -17.02
N VAL A 195 5.37 10.79 -15.82
CA VAL A 195 6.74 10.32 -15.55
C VAL A 195 6.77 8.82 -15.40
N LYS A 196 7.93 8.22 -15.70
CA LYS A 196 8.09 6.77 -15.65
C LYS A 196 8.04 6.25 -14.22
N PHE A 197 7.10 5.36 -13.89
CA PHE A 197 7.08 4.69 -12.60
C PHE A 197 7.75 3.31 -12.67
N ARG A 198 8.64 3.03 -11.71
CA ARG A 198 9.24 1.70 -11.54
C ARG A 198 9.03 1.23 -10.11
N THR A 199 8.21 0.20 -9.93
CA THR A 199 8.06 -0.44 -8.64
C THR A 199 9.09 -1.55 -8.50
N PHE A 200 9.89 -1.47 -7.45
CA PHE A 200 10.84 -2.48 -7.02
C PHE A 200 10.19 -3.29 -5.90
N VAL A 201 9.99 -4.57 -6.15
CA VAL A 201 9.55 -5.55 -5.17
C VAL A 201 10.80 -6.28 -4.69
N GLY A 202 11.22 -5.98 -3.45
CA GLY A 202 12.42 -6.55 -2.87
C GLY A 202 12.30 -8.04 -2.53
N ARG A 203 13.43 -8.65 -2.16
CA ARG A 203 13.44 -10.04 -1.71
C ARG A 203 12.65 -10.20 -0.41
N PRO A 204 11.89 -11.29 -0.24
CA PRO A 204 11.21 -11.57 1.02
C PRO A 204 12.20 -11.66 2.20
N LEU A 205 11.89 -10.93 3.26
CA LEU A 205 12.56 -11.02 4.55
C LEU A 205 11.80 -12.02 5.40
N GLU A 206 12.31 -13.25 5.42
CA GLU A 206 11.72 -14.34 6.19
C GLU A 206 11.76 -14.06 7.70
N TYR A 207 10.77 -14.62 8.40
CA TYR A 207 10.72 -14.55 9.85
C TYR A 207 11.86 -15.38 10.47
N ASP A 208 12.81 -14.70 11.11
CA ASP A 208 13.95 -15.34 11.78
C ASP A 208 13.74 -15.53 13.29
N GLY A 209 12.70 -14.94 13.87
CA GLY A 209 12.36 -15.03 15.30
C GLY A 209 13.33 -14.34 16.27
N THR A 210 14.40 -13.72 15.75
CA THR A 210 15.46 -13.12 16.58
C THR A 210 15.32 -11.61 16.71
N LEU A 211 14.70 -10.96 15.73
CA LEU A 211 14.60 -9.51 15.68
C LEU A 211 13.50 -8.95 16.59
N THR A 212 13.81 -7.87 17.29
CA THR A 212 12.80 -7.01 17.92
C THR A 212 12.02 -6.25 16.85
N ALA A 213 10.91 -5.60 17.24
CA ALA A 213 10.14 -4.79 16.31
C ALA A 213 10.95 -3.62 15.73
N GLU A 214 11.82 -3.01 16.56
CA GLU A 214 12.75 -1.95 16.16
C GLU A 214 13.84 -2.49 15.23
N GLY A 215 14.45 -3.63 15.56
CA GLY A 215 15.45 -4.26 14.71
C GLY A 215 14.89 -4.63 13.33
N LEU A 216 13.67 -5.15 13.30
CA LEU A 216 12.96 -5.47 12.06
C LEU A 216 12.63 -4.19 11.27
N GLN A 217 12.22 -3.11 11.95
CA GLN A 217 11.97 -1.83 11.29
C GLN A 217 13.23 -1.32 10.58
N LEU A 218 14.39 -1.34 11.24
CA LEU A 218 15.66 -0.90 10.66
C LEU A 218 16.07 -1.80 9.48
N LYS A 219 15.93 -3.12 9.60
CA LYS A 219 16.26 -4.08 8.54
C LYS A 219 15.40 -3.88 7.28
N VAL A 220 14.13 -3.50 7.44
CA VAL A 220 13.21 -3.25 6.31
C VAL A 220 13.44 -1.87 5.68
N ALA A 221 13.96 -0.91 6.46
CA ALA A 221 14.27 0.44 6.00
C ALA A 221 15.63 0.58 5.30
N ALA A 222 16.53 -0.40 5.48
CA ALA A 222 17.88 -0.44 4.92
C ALA A 222 17.90 -0.87 3.44
#